data_AF-A0A1M5ELJ9-F1
#
_entry.id   AF-A0A1M5ELJ9-F1
#
_cell.length_a   1.000
_cell.length_b   1.000
_cell.length_c   1.000
_cell.angle_alpha   90.00
_cell.angle_beta   90.00
_cell.angle_gamma   90.00
#
_symmetry.space_group_name_H-M   'P 1'
#
loop_
_entity.id
_entity.type
_entity.pdbx_description
1 polymer ?
#
loop_
_entity_poly.entity_id
_entity_poly.type
_entity_poly.pdbx_seq_one_letter_code
_entity_poly.pdbx_strand_id
1 'polypeptide(L)'
;MHIKLIGVVVSILLFCVPVTGQQQDGSVLERRISIQVKDLPLTAVLDQISWQAKVYFSYDASLINTEKTFSLQLLDKSLFHVLKKIFNPEIFRFTELENQIIITKKAPKEASSVARPDTVPVKYFFLSGKILDRKHLRPIEYASISVFNQPVGTITNSDGDFLLKLHPQFIDDTIAVSSMGYAQKQMPANQLLDEDLIFLDPISIRIKEIKVTAISPEKLLENIRANFEENYSSDSRLMNAFYRETVKQDGNYINVSEAVIEILKAPYYNSIRNDIVRLIKGRQSQDVQPFKWLNFKLQGGPFSITQLDIIKNMESFIDPDFQHFYKYKISRVIWYNNDPVYIIEFEPINGHSFPGFVGELFVHRETFAIVRAQFGFDRTGLKKATPILIKRTPQGVKARPSFVRYTVNYQQYQGKWQLATAQASIKFKIRSRKENINSEFHSVSDLLVTNIQNTKLKRFQRDQSFSKRDIFVEMIGSYDSQFWENYNIIKPDEDLRNAIQNLSSEK
;
A
#
# COMPACT_ATOMS: atom_id res chain seq x y z
N MET A 1 -19.34 66.71 26.10
CA MET A 1 -20.17 65.49 26.23
C MET A 1 -19.61 64.47 25.24
N HIS A 2 -18.67 63.63 25.68
CA HIS A 2 -17.99 62.65 24.83
C HIS A 2 -18.61 61.26 25.07
N ILE A 3 -19.29 60.73 24.06
CA ILE A 3 -19.82 59.36 24.08
C ILE A 3 -18.70 58.43 23.63
N LYS A 4 -18.20 57.60 24.56
CA LYS A 4 -17.27 56.51 24.27
C LYS A 4 -18.05 55.33 23.69
N LEU A 5 -17.74 54.97 22.44
CA LEU A 5 -18.19 53.74 21.80
C LEU A 5 -17.29 52.59 22.30
N ILE A 6 -17.85 51.68 23.11
CA ILE A 6 -17.17 50.47 23.59
C ILE A 6 -17.22 49.43 22.45
N GLY A 7 -16.07 49.14 21.85
CA GLY A 7 -15.90 48.05 20.91
C GLY A 7 -15.92 46.70 21.65
N VAL A 8 -16.96 45.91 21.42
CA VAL A 8 -17.05 44.52 21.86
C VAL A 8 -16.26 43.66 20.88
N VAL A 9 -15.10 43.16 21.31
CA VAL A 9 -14.36 42.11 20.59
C VAL A 9 -15.05 40.78 20.89
N VAL A 10 -15.92 40.35 19.99
CA VAL A 10 -16.47 38.99 19.99
C VAL A 10 -15.37 38.05 19.50
N SER A 11 -14.67 37.39 20.42
CA SER A 11 -13.88 36.20 20.08
C SER A 11 -14.82 35.11 19.61
N ILE A 12 -14.79 34.83 18.30
CA ILE A 12 -15.43 33.66 17.71
C ILE A 12 -14.65 32.44 18.23
N LEU A 13 -15.17 31.83 19.29
CA LEU A 13 -14.85 30.45 19.66
C LEU A 13 -15.36 29.57 18.51
N LEU A 14 -14.43 29.15 17.65
CA LEU A 14 -14.61 28.05 16.72
C LEU A 14 -15.02 26.81 17.51
N PHE A 15 -16.33 26.60 17.66
CA PHE A 15 -16.89 25.29 17.92
C PHE A 15 -16.50 24.41 16.74
N CYS A 16 -15.43 23.61 16.90
CA CYS A 16 -15.20 22.45 16.07
C CYS A 16 -16.41 21.54 16.26
N VAL A 17 -17.40 21.65 15.37
CA VAL A 17 -18.37 20.59 15.16
C VAL A 17 -17.54 19.36 14.75
N PRO A 18 -17.59 18.22 15.47
CA PRO A 18 -16.93 17.02 15.01
C PRO A 18 -17.60 16.65 13.69
N VAL A 19 -16.90 16.90 12.59
CA VAL A 19 -17.24 16.34 11.29
C VAL A 19 -17.15 14.83 11.49
N THR A 20 -18.30 14.16 11.50
CA THR A 20 -18.40 12.70 11.46
C THR A 20 -18.00 12.23 10.06
N GLY A 21 -16.75 12.49 9.69
CA GLY A 21 -16.11 11.92 8.52
C GLY A 21 -15.61 10.54 8.89
N GLN A 22 -16.26 9.50 8.35
CA GLN A 22 -15.80 8.09 8.32
C GLN A 22 -14.91 7.67 9.51
N GLN A 23 -15.43 7.74 10.73
CA GLN A 23 -14.71 7.15 11.86
C GLN A 23 -14.89 5.63 11.78
N GLN A 24 -13.86 4.95 11.28
CA GLN A 24 -13.77 3.49 11.34
C GLN A 24 -13.79 3.03 12.81
N ASP A 25 -14.50 1.95 13.12
CA ASP A 25 -14.64 1.44 14.50
C ASP A 25 -13.37 0.70 14.95
N GLY A 26 -12.30 1.49 15.14
CA GLY A 26 -11.00 1.08 15.65
C GLY A 26 -11.03 0.60 17.10
N SER A 27 -9.88 0.14 17.57
CA SER A 27 -9.71 -0.29 18.95
C SER A 27 -10.00 0.86 19.91
N VAL A 28 -10.70 0.60 21.02
CA VAL A 28 -10.87 1.60 22.09
C VAL A 28 -9.53 2.11 22.65
N LEU A 29 -8.46 1.33 22.48
CA LEU A 29 -7.10 1.69 22.87
C LEU A 29 -6.50 2.83 22.02
N GLU A 30 -7.09 3.15 20.88
CA GLU A 30 -6.69 4.28 20.02
C GLU A 30 -7.25 5.62 20.52
N ARG A 31 -8.29 5.61 21.36
CA ARG A 31 -8.99 6.82 21.83
C ARG A 31 -7.99 7.76 22.51
N ARG A 32 -7.96 9.01 22.07
CA ARG A 32 -7.13 10.06 22.65
C ARG A 32 -7.74 10.58 23.95
N ILE A 33 -6.95 10.61 25.01
CA ILE A 33 -7.31 11.12 26.32
C ILE A 33 -6.21 12.03 26.88
N SER A 34 -6.60 12.90 27.81
CA SER A 34 -5.71 13.81 28.54
C SER A 34 -5.89 13.58 30.03
N ILE A 35 -4.83 13.14 30.71
CA ILE A 35 -4.83 12.81 32.13
C ILE A 35 -3.81 13.67 32.87
N GLN A 36 -4.25 14.26 33.98
CA GLN A 36 -3.40 15.00 34.90
C GLN A 36 -3.71 14.56 36.33
N VAL A 37 -2.81 13.74 36.88
CA VAL A 37 -2.94 13.16 38.22
C VAL A 37 -1.66 13.37 38.99
N LYS A 38 -1.77 13.58 40.30
CA LYS A 38 -0.64 13.72 41.21
C LYS A 38 -0.89 12.86 42.44
N ASP A 39 0.00 11.89 42.66
CA ASP A 39 0.04 10.97 43.80
C ASP A 39 -1.31 10.28 44.07
N LEU A 40 -2.01 9.87 43.01
CA LEU A 40 -3.29 9.17 43.11
C LEU A 40 -3.13 7.65 43.00
N PRO A 41 -3.90 6.85 43.78
CA PRO A 41 -3.84 5.38 43.72
C PRO A 41 -4.32 4.88 42.35
N LEU A 42 -3.83 3.70 41.94
CA LEU A 42 -4.11 3.10 40.64
C LEU A 42 -5.62 3.03 40.34
N THR A 43 -6.43 2.67 41.34
CA THR A 43 -7.90 2.58 41.21
C THR A 43 -8.51 3.91 40.77
N ALA A 44 -8.19 5.01 41.46
CA ALA A 44 -8.66 6.34 41.12
C ALA A 44 -8.17 6.80 39.74
N VAL A 45 -6.94 6.44 39.36
CA VAL A 45 -6.40 6.72 38.02
C VAL A 45 -7.18 5.97 36.94
N LEU A 46 -7.45 4.67 37.15
CA LEU A 46 -8.25 3.87 36.22
C LEU A 46 -9.70 4.35 36.13
N ASP A 47 -10.30 4.86 37.21
CA ASP A 47 -11.66 5.42 37.20
C ASP A 47 -11.74 6.69 36.34
N GLN A 48 -10.76 7.59 36.46
CA GLN A 48 -10.67 8.77 35.60
C GLN A 48 -10.51 8.40 34.13
N ILE A 49 -9.64 7.42 33.84
CA ILE A 49 -9.47 6.90 32.48
C ILE A 49 -10.76 6.27 31.96
N SER A 50 -11.44 5.47 32.78
CA SER A 50 -12.71 4.81 32.44
C SER A 50 -13.77 5.82 32.02
N TRP A 51 -13.90 6.91 32.79
CA TRP A 51 -14.85 7.99 32.49
C TRP A 51 -14.52 8.71 31.19
N GLN A 52 -13.27 9.11 30.98
CA GLN A 52 -12.86 9.89 29.82
C GLN A 52 -12.86 9.06 28.54
N ALA A 53 -12.34 7.83 28.60
CA ALA A 53 -12.26 6.93 27.46
C ALA A 53 -13.55 6.14 27.21
N LYS A 54 -14.53 6.18 28.14
CA LYS A 54 -15.77 5.40 28.10
C LYS A 54 -15.50 3.89 27.97
N VAL A 55 -14.68 3.38 28.88
CA VAL A 55 -14.27 1.97 28.95
C VAL A 55 -14.37 1.46 30.38
N TYR A 56 -14.39 0.14 30.54
CA TYR A 56 -14.29 -0.54 31.84
C TYR A 56 -13.00 -1.35 31.92
N PHE A 57 -12.39 -1.43 33.11
CA PHE A 57 -11.21 -2.27 33.32
C PHE A 57 -11.57 -3.59 34.01
N SER A 58 -10.94 -4.67 33.57
CA SER A 58 -10.95 -5.96 34.25
C SER A 58 -9.53 -6.46 34.46
N TYR A 59 -9.22 -6.88 35.68
CA TYR A 59 -7.91 -7.38 36.04
C TYR A 59 -7.97 -8.21 37.33
N ASP A 60 -6.97 -9.05 37.54
CA ASP A 60 -6.79 -9.77 38.80
C ASP A 60 -6.07 -8.88 39.82
N ALA A 61 -6.79 -8.45 40.86
CA ALA A 61 -6.26 -7.60 41.92
C ALA A 61 -5.13 -8.26 42.73
N SER A 62 -5.00 -9.59 42.71
CA SER A 62 -3.88 -10.28 43.34
C SER A 62 -2.57 -10.13 42.55
N LEU A 63 -2.67 -9.82 41.25
CA LEU A 63 -1.53 -9.71 40.35
C LEU A 63 -1.05 -8.27 40.14
N ILE A 64 -1.82 -7.27 40.59
CA ILE A 64 -1.60 -5.84 40.37
C ILE A 64 -1.70 -5.08 41.70
N ASN A 65 -0.67 -4.31 42.05
CA ASN A 65 -0.70 -3.46 43.24
C ASN A 65 -1.59 -2.23 43.02
N THR A 66 -2.82 -2.27 43.53
CA THR A 66 -3.83 -1.20 43.43
C THR A 66 -3.52 0.04 44.26
N GLU A 67 -2.71 -0.11 45.32
CA GLU A 67 -2.31 1.00 46.20
C GLU A 67 -1.13 1.80 45.66
N LYS A 68 -0.48 1.31 44.59
CA LYS A 68 0.59 2.05 43.93
C LYS A 68 0.04 3.39 43.42
N THR A 69 0.67 4.47 43.84
CA THR A 69 0.30 5.82 43.42
C THR A 69 1.03 6.24 42.14
N PHE A 70 0.39 7.11 41.37
CA PHE A 70 0.91 7.62 40.10
C PHE A 70 0.78 9.15 40.03
N SER A 71 1.82 9.76 39.48
CA SER A 71 1.88 11.18 39.11
C SER A 71 2.16 11.26 37.61
N LEU A 72 1.15 11.64 36.82
CA LEU A 72 1.18 11.64 35.35
C LEU A 72 0.61 12.94 34.81
N GLN A 73 1.23 13.47 33.76
CA GLN A 73 0.71 14.58 32.98
C GLN A 73 0.86 14.24 31.50
N LEU A 74 -0.22 13.77 30.89
CA LEU A 74 -0.27 13.35 29.49
C LEU A 74 -1.42 14.09 28.81
N LEU A 75 -1.12 14.73 27.69
CA LEU A 75 -2.10 15.48 26.90
C LEU A 75 -2.26 14.81 25.53
N ASP A 76 -3.50 14.58 25.14
CA ASP A 76 -3.90 14.08 23.83
C ASP A 76 -3.12 12.83 23.39
N LYS A 77 -3.04 11.84 24.30
CA LYS A 77 -2.37 10.56 24.06
C LYS A 77 -3.38 9.44 23.91
N SER A 78 -3.07 8.48 23.06
CA SER A 78 -3.84 7.26 22.93
C SER A 78 -3.95 6.55 24.27
N LEU A 79 -5.11 5.96 24.53
CA LEU A 79 -5.36 5.17 25.72
C LEU A 79 -4.31 4.08 25.89
N PHE A 80 -3.88 3.46 24.78
CA PHE A 80 -2.77 2.52 24.76
C PHE A 80 -1.48 3.09 25.36
N HIS A 81 -1.09 4.31 24.96
CA HIS A 81 0.09 4.98 25.52
C HIS A 81 -0.07 5.24 27.01
N VAL A 82 -1.22 5.78 27.42
CA VAL A 82 -1.48 6.09 28.84
C VAL A 82 -1.36 4.82 29.69
N LEU A 83 -1.95 3.72 29.23
CA LEU A 83 -1.86 2.43 29.93
C LEU A 83 -0.43 1.89 29.97
N LYS A 84 0.40 2.08 28.94
CA LYS A 84 1.84 1.72 28.96
C LYS A 84 2.68 2.56 29.92
N LYS A 85 2.20 3.74 30.36
CA LYS A 85 2.84 4.50 31.44
C LYS A 85 2.48 3.99 32.83
N ILE A 86 1.32 3.35 32.96
CA ILE A 86 0.80 2.81 34.22
C ILE A 86 1.29 1.37 34.44
N PHE A 87 1.19 0.54 33.41
CA PHE A 87 1.57 -0.88 33.43
C PHE A 87 2.82 -1.12 32.60
N ASN A 88 3.77 -1.89 33.15
CA ASN A 88 4.97 -2.26 32.41
C ASN A 88 4.58 -3.15 31.21
N PRO A 89 4.85 -2.72 29.97
CA PRO A 89 4.48 -3.48 28.78
C PRO A 89 5.23 -4.79 28.63
N GLU A 90 6.36 -5.00 29.30
CA GLU A 90 7.06 -6.30 29.31
C GLU A 90 6.32 -7.35 30.16
N ILE A 91 5.52 -6.90 31.12
CA ILE A 91 4.85 -7.76 32.11
C ILE A 91 3.36 -7.90 31.79
N PHE A 92 2.72 -6.85 31.30
CA PHE A 92 1.27 -6.79 31.10
C PHE A 92 0.88 -6.65 29.64
N ARG A 93 -0.27 -7.23 29.28
CA ARG A 93 -0.94 -7.07 27.99
C ARG A 93 -2.35 -6.53 28.20
N PHE A 94 -2.80 -5.72 27.26
CA PHE A 94 -4.17 -5.22 27.18
C PHE A 94 -4.92 -5.96 26.07
N THR A 95 -6.07 -6.51 26.41
CA THR A 95 -7.00 -7.12 25.46
C THR A 95 -8.31 -6.38 25.53
N GLU A 96 -8.83 -5.98 24.38
CA GLU A 96 -10.13 -5.35 24.26
C GLU A 96 -11.22 -6.39 24.01
N LEU A 97 -12.33 -6.24 24.72
CA LEU A 97 -13.58 -6.94 24.47
C LEU A 97 -14.71 -5.91 24.57
N GLU A 98 -15.28 -5.51 23.43
CA GLU A 98 -16.24 -4.40 23.35
C GLU A 98 -15.68 -3.11 23.97
N ASN A 99 -16.33 -2.53 25.00
CA ASN A 99 -15.81 -1.38 25.73
C ASN A 99 -15.07 -1.78 27.02
N GLN A 100 -14.69 -3.05 27.17
CA GLN A 100 -13.93 -3.54 28.32
C GLN A 100 -12.46 -3.78 27.94
N ILE A 101 -11.55 -3.29 28.77
CA ILE A 101 -10.10 -3.53 28.68
C ILE A 101 -9.69 -4.51 29.76
N ILE A 102 -9.26 -5.68 29.32
CA ILE A 102 -8.79 -6.76 30.18
C ILE A 102 -7.26 -6.65 30.27
N ILE A 103 -6.74 -6.52 31.49
CA ILE A 103 -5.31 -6.40 31.79
C ILE A 103 -4.82 -7.75 32.34
N THR A 104 -3.91 -8.40 31.63
CA THR A 104 -3.38 -9.72 31.98
C THR A 104 -1.85 -9.70 32.04
N LYS A 105 -1.25 -10.56 32.86
CA LYS A 105 0.19 -10.81 32.80
C LYS A 105 0.53 -11.58 31.53
N LYS A 106 1.58 -11.18 30.82
CA LYS A 106 2.12 -11.90 29.66
C LYS A 106 2.62 -13.27 30.12
N ALA A 107 2.22 -14.33 29.42
CA ALA A 107 2.83 -15.65 29.57
C ALA A 107 4.26 -15.62 28.96
N PRO A 108 5.21 -16.42 29.47
CA PRO A 108 6.49 -16.64 28.82
C PRO A 108 6.28 -17.05 27.35
N LYS A 109 7.09 -16.50 26.43
CA LYS A 109 7.05 -16.85 25.00
C LYS A 109 7.42 -18.33 24.83
N GLU A 110 6.44 -19.23 24.85
CA GLU A 110 6.58 -20.55 24.23
C GLU A 110 6.26 -20.45 22.74
N ALA A 111 7.08 -21.14 21.94
CA ALA A 111 6.93 -21.21 20.50
C ALA A 111 5.65 -21.96 20.14
N SER A 112 4.79 -21.30 19.36
CA SER A 112 3.89 -21.90 18.37
C SER A 112 3.10 -23.14 18.83
N SER A 113 2.02 -22.92 19.58
CA SER A 113 0.85 -23.81 19.49
C SER A 113 -0.22 -23.11 18.65
N VAL A 114 -0.66 -23.78 17.59
CA VAL A 114 -1.83 -23.40 16.78
C VAL A 114 -3.01 -23.17 17.73
N ALA A 115 -3.31 -21.90 18.02
CA ALA A 115 -4.47 -21.54 18.81
C ALA A 115 -5.71 -21.81 17.96
N ARG A 116 -6.63 -22.58 18.53
CA ARG A 116 -7.99 -22.74 18.04
C ARG A 116 -8.59 -21.35 17.80
N PRO A 117 -9.41 -21.14 16.76
CA PRO A 117 -10.07 -19.86 16.57
C PRO A 117 -11.12 -19.71 17.68
N ASP A 118 -10.73 -19.09 18.79
CA ASP A 118 -11.69 -18.55 19.73
C ASP A 118 -12.49 -17.48 18.97
N THR A 119 -13.80 -17.62 19.01
CA THR A 119 -14.82 -16.82 18.32
C THR A 119 -14.91 -15.37 18.79
N VAL A 120 -13.86 -14.82 19.40
CA VAL A 120 -13.82 -13.43 19.85
C VAL A 120 -13.45 -12.54 18.66
N PRO A 121 -14.30 -11.56 18.28
CA PRO A 121 -13.97 -10.61 17.23
C PRO A 121 -12.71 -9.82 17.61
N VAL A 122 -11.66 -9.91 16.80
CA VAL A 122 -10.43 -9.15 17.03
C VAL A 122 -10.63 -7.70 16.57
N LYS A 123 -10.48 -6.76 17.50
CA LYS A 123 -10.41 -5.32 17.21
C LYS A 123 -9.01 -4.94 16.72
N TYR A 124 -8.93 -4.25 15.60
CA TYR A 124 -7.67 -3.84 14.97
C TYR A 124 -7.30 -2.42 15.37
N PHE A 125 -6.00 -2.11 15.28
CA PHE A 125 -5.49 -0.74 15.36
C PHE A 125 -5.47 -0.10 13.97
N PHE A 126 -5.80 1.18 13.85
CA PHE A 126 -5.75 1.94 12.59
C PHE A 126 -4.68 3.03 12.67
N LEU A 127 -3.46 2.70 12.27
CA LEU A 127 -2.33 3.63 12.29
C LEU A 127 -2.37 4.51 11.04
N SER A 128 -2.49 5.81 11.21
CA SER A 128 -2.60 6.75 10.09
C SER A 128 -1.63 7.90 10.25
N GLY A 129 -1.27 8.52 9.13
CA GLY A 129 -0.37 9.67 9.15
C GLY A 129 0.01 10.11 7.74
N LYS A 130 0.91 11.08 7.66
CA LYS A 130 1.46 11.64 6.42
C LYS A 130 2.99 11.54 6.43
N ILE A 131 3.55 11.12 5.29
CA ILE A 131 4.99 11.02 5.09
C ILE A 131 5.48 12.20 4.23
N LEU A 132 6.46 12.94 4.76
CA LEU A 132 7.04 14.11 4.12
C LEU A 132 8.56 13.98 3.96
N ASP A 133 9.07 14.56 2.89
CA ASP A 133 10.50 14.83 2.71
C ASP A 133 10.95 15.84 3.78
N ARG A 134 11.95 15.50 4.60
CA ARG A 134 12.44 16.41 5.67
C ARG A 134 12.91 17.77 5.13
N LYS A 135 13.55 17.77 3.96
CA LYS A 135 14.26 18.93 3.41
C LYS A 135 13.32 19.89 2.69
N HIS A 136 12.39 19.35 1.92
CA HIS A 136 11.49 20.11 1.04
C HIS A 136 10.04 20.11 1.52
N LEU A 137 9.71 19.34 2.56
CA LEU A 137 8.37 19.19 3.13
C LEU A 137 7.32 18.76 2.08
N ARG A 138 7.77 18.09 1.02
CA ARG A 138 6.90 17.56 -0.03
C ARG A 138 6.38 16.19 0.39
N PRO A 139 5.12 15.85 0.08
CA PRO A 139 4.62 14.50 0.22
C PRO A 139 5.50 13.48 -0.48
N ILE A 140 5.76 12.36 0.19
CA ILE A 140 6.42 11.22 -0.44
C ILE A 140 5.34 10.23 -0.87
N GLU A 141 5.10 10.20 -2.17
CA GLU A 141 4.14 9.31 -2.80
C GLU A 141 4.66 7.86 -2.83
N TYR A 142 3.78 6.89 -2.67
CA TYR A 142 4.07 5.46 -2.77
C TYR A 142 5.22 4.97 -1.86
N ALA A 143 5.47 5.66 -0.74
CA ALA A 143 6.34 5.15 0.31
C ALA A 143 5.69 3.91 0.93
N SER A 144 6.50 2.90 1.25
CA SER A 144 6.05 1.67 1.90
C SER A 144 6.04 1.84 3.41
N ILE A 145 4.93 1.42 4.05
CA ILE A 145 4.78 1.31 5.49
C ILE A 145 4.40 -0.14 5.79
N SER A 146 5.28 -0.88 6.44
CA SER A 146 5.03 -2.29 6.76
C SER A 146 5.53 -2.66 8.14
N VAL A 147 4.95 -3.70 8.73
CA VAL A 147 5.56 -4.37 9.88
C VAL A 147 6.87 -4.99 9.41
N PHE A 148 7.97 -4.70 10.11
CA PHE A 148 9.31 -5.10 9.70
C PHE A 148 9.38 -6.63 9.53
N ASN A 149 9.88 -7.08 8.38
CA ASN A 149 9.97 -8.50 7.99
C ASN A 149 8.64 -9.28 7.99
N GLN A 150 7.50 -8.59 7.93
CA GLN A 150 6.17 -9.19 7.81
C GLN A 150 5.49 -8.73 6.52
N PRO A 151 4.56 -9.51 5.95
CA PRO A 151 3.91 -9.17 4.68
C PRO A 151 2.69 -8.26 4.92
N VAL A 152 2.62 -7.59 6.07
CA VAL A 152 1.52 -6.74 6.50
C VAL A 152 1.95 -5.28 6.35
N GLY A 153 1.31 -4.57 5.43
CA GLY A 153 1.67 -3.19 5.14
C GLY A 153 0.69 -2.48 4.22
N THR A 154 0.99 -1.21 3.99
CA THR A 154 0.32 -0.33 3.05
C THR A 154 1.35 0.60 2.38
N ILE A 155 0.88 1.49 1.50
CA ILE A 155 1.69 2.54 0.90
C ILE A 155 1.00 3.91 1.03
N THR A 156 1.77 4.99 0.95
CA THR A 156 1.21 6.33 0.86
C THR A 156 0.54 6.59 -0.49
N ASN A 157 -0.48 7.45 -0.47
CA ASN A 157 -1.07 8.03 -1.67
C ASN A 157 -0.25 9.22 -2.22
N SER A 158 -0.76 9.94 -3.22
CA SER A 158 -0.09 11.12 -3.79
C SER A 158 0.06 12.29 -2.79
N ASP A 159 -0.78 12.34 -1.77
CA ASP A 159 -0.72 13.38 -0.72
C ASP A 159 0.23 12.97 0.43
N GLY A 160 0.89 11.82 0.31
CA GLY A 160 1.76 11.26 1.33
C GLY A 160 1.01 10.62 2.50
N ASP A 161 -0.32 10.55 2.45
CA ASP A 161 -1.13 9.97 3.52
C ASP A 161 -1.18 8.45 3.43
N PHE A 162 -1.19 7.79 4.57
CA PHE A 162 -1.38 6.34 4.69
C PHE A 162 -2.42 5.97 5.76
N LEU A 163 -2.87 4.73 5.68
CA LEU A 163 -3.69 4.07 6.72
C LEU A 163 -3.30 2.60 6.77
N LEU A 164 -2.71 2.18 7.89
CA LEU A 164 -2.31 0.82 8.17
C LEU A 164 -3.23 0.22 9.23
N LYS A 165 -4.10 -0.69 8.81
CA LYS A 165 -4.83 -1.60 9.68
C LYS A 165 -3.88 -2.67 10.21
N LEU A 166 -3.77 -2.74 11.53
CA LEU A 166 -2.78 -3.54 12.23
C LEU A 166 -3.44 -4.46 13.27
N HIS A 167 -3.15 -5.76 13.17
CA HIS A 167 -3.63 -6.73 14.16
C HIS A 167 -2.98 -6.46 15.53
N PRO A 168 -3.69 -6.59 16.67
CA PRO A 168 -3.13 -6.33 18.01
C PRO A 168 -1.88 -7.12 18.37
N GLN A 169 -1.59 -8.21 17.67
CA GLN A 169 -0.34 -8.97 17.87
C GLN A 169 0.90 -8.20 17.41
N PHE A 170 0.75 -7.22 16.53
CA PHE A 170 1.84 -6.45 15.92
C PHE A 170 1.96 -5.04 16.51
N ILE A 171 1.12 -4.63 17.47
CA ILE A 171 1.12 -3.24 17.98
C ILE A 171 2.38 -2.85 18.77
N ASP A 172 3.09 -3.85 19.29
CA ASP A 172 4.39 -3.67 19.94
C ASP A 172 5.57 -3.96 18.99
N ASP A 173 5.31 -4.35 17.74
CA ASP A 173 6.35 -4.62 16.75
C ASP A 173 6.88 -3.33 16.10
N THR A 174 7.94 -3.47 15.29
CA THR A 174 8.55 -2.37 14.55
C THR A 174 7.87 -2.17 13.20
N ILE A 175 7.51 -0.93 12.89
CA ILE A 175 7.13 -0.47 11.56
C ILE A 175 8.37 0.04 10.84
N ALA A 176 8.55 -0.40 9.60
CA ALA A 176 9.52 0.14 8.67
C ALA A 176 8.82 1.04 7.65
N VAL A 177 9.38 2.24 7.48
CA VAL A 177 8.97 3.22 6.48
C VAL A 177 10.11 3.38 5.48
N SER A 178 9.83 3.10 4.21
CA SER A 178 10.85 3.14 3.16
C SER A 178 10.36 3.82 1.89
N SER A 179 11.25 4.54 1.22
CA SER A 179 11.03 5.09 -0.11
C SER A 179 12.36 5.22 -0.85
N MET A 180 12.32 5.09 -2.17
CA MET A 180 13.52 5.14 -3.01
C MET A 180 14.17 6.53 -2.92
N GLY A 181 15.47 6.59 -2.61
CA GLY A 181 16.20 7.86 -2.44
C GLY A 181 16.14 8.46 -1.03
N TYR A 182 15.51 7.78 -0.08
CA TYR A 182 15.36 8.20 1.31
C TYR A 182 15.96 7.18 2.28
N ALA A 183 16.36 7.66 3.47
CA ALA A 183 16.77 6.78 4.56
C ALA A 183 15.57 6.02 5.11
N GLN A 184 15.72 4.71 5.27
CA GLN A 184 14.69 3.90 5.91
C GLN A 184 14.54 4.34 7.36
N LYS A 185 13.29 4.55 7.78
CA LYS A 185 12.98 4.89 9.17
C LYS A 185 12.26 3.72 9.82
N GLN A 186 12.74 3.29 10.98
CA GLN A 186 12.11 2.25 11.80
C GLN A 186 11.60 2.87 13.09
N MET A 187 10.40 2.48 13.52
CA MET A 187 9.79 2.94 14.77
C MET A 187 8.80 1.92 15.33
N PRO A 188 8.52 1.89 16.65
CA PRO A 188 7.47 1.06 17.21
C PRO A 188 6.10 1.40 16.61
N ALA A 189 5.27 0.40 16.32
CA ALA A 189 3.95 0.60 15.73
C ALA A 189 3.04 1.48 16.59
N ASN A 190 3.05 1.27 17.90
CA ASN A 190 2.29 2.07 18.85
C ASN A 190 2.66 3.56 18.90
N GLN A 191 3.83 3.98 18.38
CA GLN A 191 4.18 5.40 18.28
C GLN A 191 3.26 6.14 17.30
N LEU A 192 2.78 5.45 16.26
CA LEU A 192 1.86 5.99 15.26
C LEU A 192 0.41 6.14 15.78
N LEU A 193 0.12 5.68 16.99
CA LEU A 193 -1.14 6.01 17.65
C LEU A 193 -1.17 7.46 18.12
N ASP A 194 0.00 8.06 18.31
CA ASP A 194 0.17 9.40 18.85
C ASP A 194 0.74 10.42 17.86
N GLU A 195 1.34 9.95 16.75
CA GLU A 195 2.06 10.76 15.76
C GLU A 195 1.43 10.68 14.37
N ASP A 196 1.10 11.84 13.82
CA ASP A 196 0.47 11.94 12.50
C ASP A 196 1.46 12.29 11.38
N LEU A 197 2.68 12.73 11.71
CA LEU A 197 3.67 13.20 10.73
C LEU A 197 4.99 12.43 10.82
N ILE A 198 5.38 11.84 9.71
CA ILE A 198 6.64 11.10 9.58
C ILE A 198 7.51 11.81 8.55
N PHE A 199 8.72 12.19 8.95
CA PHE A 199 9.71 12.72 8.03
C PHE A 199 10.73 11.66 7.63
N LEU A 200 11.02 11.58 6.34
CA LEU A 200 12.15 10.83 5.81
C LEU A 200 13.26 11.77 5.35
N ASP A 201 14.50 11.40 5.65
CA ASP A 201 15.68 12.17 5.27
C ASP A 201 16.14 11.74 3.87
N PRO A 202 16.26 12.66 2.89
CA PRO A 202 16.80 12.33 1.58
C PRO A 202 18.24 11.86 1.70
N ILE A 203 18.57 10.72 1.09
CA ILE A 203 19.95 10.28 0.99
C ILE A 203 20.56 10.96 -0.24
N SER A 204 21.28 12.06 -0.01
CA SER A 204 22.13 12.64 -1.05
C SER A 204 23.47 11.91 -1.09
N ILE A 205 23.65 11.02 -2.05
CA ILE A 205 24.96 10.43 -2.33
C ILE A 205 25.69 11.45 -3.21
N ARG A 206 26.69 12.15 -2.65
CA ARG A 206 27.71 12.78 -3.49
C ARG A 206 28.50 11.64 -4.10
N ILE A 207 28.25 11.39 -5.39
CA ILE A 207 28.98 10.41 -6.16
C ILE A 207 30.45 10.88 -6.17
N LYS A 208 31.29 10.35 -5.28
CA LYS A 208 32.67 10.08 -5.72
C LYS A 208 32.47 9.14 -6.89
N GLU A 209 32.95 9.53 -8.07
CA GLU A 209 33.01 8.69 -9.25
C GLU A 209 33.45 7.29 -8.77
N ILE A 210 32.48 6.39 -8.62
CA ILE A 210 32.78 5.03 -8.21
C ILE A 210 33.43 4.50 -9.46
N LYS A 211 34.75 4.29 -9.43
CA LYS A 211 35.42 3.44 -10.41
C LYS A 211 34.58 2.17 -10.46
N VAL A 212 33.78 2.06 -11.51
CA VAL A 212 32.77 1.02 -11.70
C VAL A 212 33.42 -0.30 -11.34
N THR A 213 32.91 -0.97 -10.31
CA THR A 213 33.32 -2.35 -10.05
C THR A 213 33.11 -3.15 -11.33
N ALA A 214 34.11 -3.94 -11.71
CA ALA A 214 34.36 -4.58 -13.00
C ALA A 214 33.28 -5.54 -13.57
N ILE A 215 32.02 -5.43 -13.13
CA ILE A 215 30.90 -6.24 -13.62
C ILE A 215 30.27 -5.55 -14.83
N SER A 216 30.22 -6.27 -15.96
CA SER A 216 29.51 -5.81 -17.14
C SER A 216 27.99 -6.01 -16.97
N PRO A 217 27.15 -5.25 -17.68
CA PRO A 217 25.70 -5.47 -17.68
C PRO A 217 25.30 -6.92 -18.01
N GLU A 218 26.01 -7.55 -18.94
CA GLU A 218 25.79 -8.95 -19.33
C GLU A 218 26.03 -9.88 -18.14
N LYS A 219 27.15 -9.69 -17.43
CA LYS A 219 27.47 -10.47 -16.24
C LYS A 219 26.47 -10.24 -15.11
N LEU A 220 25.97 -9.02 -14.98
CA LEU A 220 24.94 -8.68 -13.98
C LEU A 220 23.62 -9.41 -14.28
N LEU A 221 23.17 -9.45 -15.54
CA LEU A 221 21.98 -10.21 -15.95
C LEU A 221 22.15 -11.72 -15.74
N GLU A 222 23.34 -12.27 -16.01
CA GLU A 222 23.66 -13.66 -15.67
C GLU A 222 23.54 -13.93 -14.17
N ASN A 223 24.12 -13.06 -13.34
CA ASN A 223 24.09 -13.22 -11.89
C ASN A 223 22.66 -13.10 -11.33
N ILE A 224 21.82 -12.22 -11.89
CA ILE A 224 20.40 -12.13 -11.54
C ILE A 224 19.75 -13.51 -11.70
N ARG A 225 19.87 -14.13 -12.88
CA ARG A 225 19.27 -15.44 -13.17
C ARG A 225 19.87 -16.56 -12.32
N ALA A 226 21.19 -16.56 -12.14
CA ALA A 226 21.89 -17.56 -11.33
C ALA A 226 21.46 -17.54 -9.85
N ASN A 227 20.95 -16.41 -9.34
CA ASN A 227 20.49 -16.25 -7.96
C ASN A 227 18.96 -16.34 -7.83
N PHE A 228 18.22 -16.79 -8.84
CA PHE A 228 16.75 -16.88 -8.76
C PHE A 228 16.28 -17.81 -7.64
N GLU A 229 16.90 -18.97 -7.48
CA GLU A 229 16.50 -19.95 -6.46
C GLU A 229 16.76 -19.44 -5.04
N GLU A 230 17.83 -18.65 -4.87
CA GLU A 230 18.18 -18.02 -3.60
C GLU A 230 17.27 -16.83 -3.28
N ASN A 231 16.89 -16.04 -4.29
CA ASN A 231 16.12 -14.82 -4.08
C ASN A 231 14.61 -15.04 -4.05
N TYR A 232 14.07 -16.03 -4.76
CA TYR A 232 12.62 -16.20 -4.93
C TYR A 232 12.16 -17.58 -4.44
N SER A 233 10.85 -17.73 -4.16
CA SER A 233 10.32 -18.97 -3.61
C SER A 233 9.86 -19.96 -4.69
N SER A 234 10.16 -21.25 -4.48
CA SER A 234 9.61 -22.39 -5.22
C SER A 234 8.24 -22.84 -4.72
N ASP A 235 7.70 -22.20 -3.68
CA ASP A 235 6.43 -22.61 -3.07
C ASP A 235 5.28 -21.78 -3.60
N SER A 236 4.11 -22.41 -3.65
CA SER A 236 2.86 -21.67 -3.85
C SER A 236 2.56 -20.78 -2.66
N ARG A 237 2.17 -19.54 -2.94
CA ARG A 237 1.74 -18.57 -1.92
C ARG A 237 0.32 -18.11 -2.20
N LEU A 238 -0.45 -17.91 -1.14
CA LEU A 238 -1.73 -17.23 -1.20
C LEU A 238 -1.50 -15.79 -0.74
N MET A 239 -1.82 -14.83 -1.61
CA MET A 239 -1.62 -13.41 -1.33
C MET A 239 -2.98 -12.72 -1.27
N ASN A 240 -3.19 -11.87 -0.26
CA ASN A 240 -4.28 -10.91 -0.28
C ASN A 240 -3.76 -9.63 -0.91
N ALA A 241 -4.56 -8.99 -1.75
CA ALA A 241 -4.17 -7.73 -2.36
C ALA A 241 -5.34 -6.77 -2.52
N PHE A 242 -5.03 -5.49 -2.38
CA PHE A 242 -5.87 -4.39 -2.79
C PHE A 242 -5.58 -4.04 -4.25
N TYR A 243 -6.63 -3.90 -5.04
CA TYR A 243 -6.58 -3.46 -6.42
C TYR A 243 -7.42 -2.20 -6.59
N ARG A 244 -6.89 -1.16 -7.23
CA ARG A 244 -7.63 0.04 -7.60
C ARG A 244 -7.38 0.35 -9.07
N GLU A 245 -8.42 0.65 -9.81
CA GLU A 245 -8.36 1.20 -11.15
C GLU A 245 -9.08 2.55 -11.17
N THR A 246 -8.41 3.57 -11.68
CA THR A 246 -8.99 4.88 -11.93
C THR A 246 -8.89 5.23 -13.40
N VAL A 247 -9.90 5.93 -13.90
CA VAL A 247 -9.90 6.50 -15.25
C VAL A 247 -10.23 7.97 -15.15
N LYS A 248 -9.34 8.81 -15.67
CA LYS A 248 -9.55 10.25 -15.84
C LYS A 248 -9.79 10.58 -17.31
N GLN A 249 -10.75 11.45 -17.61
CA GLN A 249 -10.92 12.09 -18.91
C GLN A 249 -10.58 13.57 -18.78
N ASP A 250 -9.59 14.03 -19.54
CA ASP A 250 -9.10 15.41 -19.53
C ASP A 250 -8.80 15.94 -18.10
N GLY A 251 -8.32 15.04 -17.22
CA GLY A 251 -7.98 15.33 -15.83
C GLY A 251 -9.07 14.99 -14.81
N ASN A 252 -10.33 14.88 -15.22
CA ASN A 252 -11.45 14.62 -14.32
C ASN A 252 -11.67 13.12 -14.14
N TYR A 253 -11.86 12.65 -12.91
CA TYR A 253 -12.21 11.25 -12.66
C TYR A 253 -13.57 10.93 -13.28
N ILE A 254 -13.59 9.92 -14.14
CA ILE A 254 -14.81 9.38 -14.75
C ILE A 254 -15.08 7.94 -14.35
N ASN A 255 -14.12 7.21 -13.75
CA ASN A 255 -14.34 5.89 -13.20
C ASN A 255 -13.36 5.62 -12.06
N VAL A 256 -13.88 5.04 -10.97
CA VAL A 256 -13.10 4.46 -9.89
C VAL A 256 -13.67 3.07 -9.59
N SER A 257 -12.83 2.06 -9.73
CA SER A 257 -13.14 0.68 -9.41
C SER A 257 -12.10 0.12 -8.45
N GLU A 258 -12.54 -0.55 -7.39
CA GLU A 258 -11.64 -1.07 -6.36
C GLU A 258 -12.04 -2.49 -5.98
N ALA A 259 -11.07 -3.31 -5.59
CA ALA A 259 -11.31 -4.67 -5.12
C ALA A 259 -10.31 -5.14 -4.08
N VAL A 260 -10.78 -6.06 -3.25
CA VAL A 260 -9.95 -7.03 -2.56
C VAL A 260 -9.92 -8.29 -3.41
N ILE A 261 -8.73 -8.73 -3.74
CA ILE A 261 -8.49 -9.95 -4.48
C ILE A 261 -7.61 -10.88 -3.67
N GLU A 262 -7.70 -12.16 -4.02
CA GLU A 262 -6.67 -13.11 -3.66
C GLU A 262 -5.92 -13.55 -4.91
N ILE A 263 -4.60 -13.65 -4.78
CA ILE A 263 -3.70 -14.15 -5.81
C ILE A 263 -3.12 -15.46 -5.30
N LEU A 264 -3.47 -16.56 -5.95
CA LEU A 264 -2.75 -17.81 -5.81
C LEU A 264 -1.50 -17.72 -6.67
N LYS A 265 -0.40 -17.30 -6.03
CA LYS A 265 0.91 -17.16 -6.64
C LYS A 265 1.49 -18.53 -6.94
N ALA A 266 1.79 -18.77 -8.21
CA ALA A 266 2.54 -19.96 -8.59
C ALA A 266 4.03 -19.80 -8.21
N PRO A 267 4.76 -20.91 -8.00
CA PRO A 267 6.22 -20.86 -7.81
C PRO A 267 6.90 -20.01 -8.88
N TYR A 268 7.91 -19.25 -8.49
CA TYR A 268 8.64 -18.37 -9.41
C TYR A 268 9.46 -19.17 -10.43
N TYR A 269 9.98 -20.32 -10.03
CA TYR A 269 10.76 -21.24 -10.87
C TYR A 269 10.24 -22.67 -10.70
N ASN A 270 10.73 -23.59 -11.54
CA ASN A 270 10.35 -25.01 -11.56
C ASN A 270 8.83 -25.26 -11.69
N SER A 271 8.09 -24.33 -12.33
CA SER A 271 6.65 -24.45 -12.52
C SER A 271 6.18 -23.68 -13.76
N ILE A 272 5.45 -24.38 -14.64
CA ILE A 272 4.75 -23.78 -15.79
C ILE A 272 3.39 -23.14 -15.43
N ARG A 273 2.99 -23.20 -14.14
CA ARG A 273 1.71 -22.64 -13.69
C ARG A 273 1.77 -21.11 -13.69
N ASN A 274 0.68 -20.52 -14.15
CA ASN A 274 0.40 -19.09 -14.03
C ASN A 274 -0.27 -18.78 -12.69
N ASP A 275 -0.17 -17.52 -12.29
CA ASP A 275 -0.93 -16.99 -11.15
C ASP A 275 -2.43 -17.07 -11.45
N ILE A 276 -3.22 -17.35 -10.41
CA ILE A 276 -4.68 -17.37 -10.49
C ILE A 276 -5.21 -16.31 -9.54
N VAL A 277 -6.11 -15.46 -10.01
CA VAL A 277 -6.69 -14.39 -9.21
C VAL A 277 -8.16 -14.72 -8.92
N ARG A 278 -8.66 -14.42 -7.73
CA ARG A 278 -10.10 -14.43 -7.42
C ARG A 278 -10.56 -13.12 -6.83
N LEU A 279 -11.79 -12.71 -7.15
CA LEU A 279 -12.45 -11.58 -6.50
C LEU A 279 -12.92 -12.04 -5.14
N ILE A 280 -12.53 -11.34 -4.09
CA ILE A 280 -13.16 -11.51 -2.78
C ILE A 280 -14.34 -10.56 -2.68
N LYS A 281 -14.10 -9.29 -3.03
CA LYS A 281 -15.11 -8.24 -2.99
C LYS A 281 -14.65 -7.10 -3.90
N GLY A 282 -15.58 -6.36 -4.51
CA GLY A 282 -15.27 -5.16 -5.29
C GLY A 282 -16.34 -4.08 -5.17
N ARG A 283 -16.00 -2.84 -5.50
CA ARG A 283 -16.94 -1.71 -5.60
C ARG A 283 -16.59 -0.81 -6.78
N GLN A 284 -17.61 -0.11 -7.29
CA GLN A 284 -17.50 0.88 -8.34
C GLN A 284 -18.29 2.12 -7.91
N SER A 285 -17.83 3.31 -8.30
CA SER A 285 -18.57 4.55 -8.11
C SER A 285 -19.90 4.54 -8.89
N GLN A 286 -20.99 4.94 -8.24
CA GLN A 286 -22.38 4.70 -8.67
C GLN A 286 -22.83 5.51 -9.90
N ASP A 287 -22.33 6.74 -10.09
CA ASP A 287 -22.76 7.64 -11.16
C ASP A 287 -21.75 7.81 -12.30
N VAL A 288 -20.86 6.83 -12.45
CA VAL A 288 -20.11 6.72 -13.68
C VAL A 288 -21.11 6.31 -14.74
N GLN A 289 -21.63 7.27 -15.51
CA GLN A 289 -22.22 6.97 -16.82
C GLN A 289 -21.24 5.99 -17.46
N PRO A 290 -21.59 4.70 -17.61
CA PRO A 290 -20.68 3.77 -18.27
C PRO A 290 -20.45 4.45 -19.60
N PHE A 291 -19.22 4.86 -19.86
CA PHE A 291 -18.90 5.52 -21.11
C PHE A 291 -19.24 4.46 -22.15
N LYS A 292 -20.45 4.50 -22.73
CA LYS A 292 -21.16 3.31 -23.25
C LYS A 292 -20.44 2.63 -24.41
N TRP A 293 -19.36 3.25 -24.89
CA TRP A 293 -18.53 2.83 -26.01
C TRP A 293 -17.09 2.44 -25.60
N LEU A 294 -16.73 2.56 -24.33
CA LEU A 294 -15.39 2.32 -23.81
C LEU A 294 -15.23 0.93 -23.18
N ASN A 295 -15.75 -0.10 -23.85
CA ASN A 295 -15.19 -1.45 -23.72
C ASN A 295 -13.81 -1.48 -24.41
N PHE A 296 -12.91 -0.53 -24.09
CA PHE A 296 -11.50 -0.82 -24.29
C PHE A 296 -11.24 -2.03 -23.43
N LYS A 297 -10.86 -3.12 -24.08
CA LYS A 297 -10.07 -4.17 -23.46
C LYS A 297 -8.70 -3.58 -23.11
N LEU A 298 -8.67 -2.54 -22.27
CA LEU A 298 -7.53 -2.25 -21.43
C LEU A 298 -7.33 -3.56 -20.72
N GLN A 299 -6.26 -4.27 -21.04
CA GLN A 299 -5.86 -5.49 -20.33
C GLN A 299 -5.39 -5.08 -18.93
N GLY A 300 -6.23 -4.38 -18.17
CA GLY A 300 -5.89 -3.60 -16.99
C GLY A 300 -6.41 -4.23 -15.71
N GLY A 301 -7.47 -5.05 -15.78
CA GLY A 301 -8.10 -5.62 -14.59
C GLY A 301 -7.19 -6.49 -13.70
N PRO A 302 -7.72 -6.94 -12.54
CA PRO A 302 -6.93 -7.55 -11.47
C PRO A 302 -6.05 -8.74 -11.88
N PHE A 303 -6.45 -9.50 -12.90
CA PHE A 303 -5.59 -10.54 -13.45
C PHE A 303 -4.38 -9.97 -14.21
N SER A 304 -4.59 -8.97 -15.05
CA SER A 304 -3.55 -8.48 -15.97
C SER A 304 -2.44 -7.72 -15.24
N ILE A 305 -2.75 -7.02 -14.16
CA ILE A 305 -1.73 -6.35 -13.34
C ILE A 305 -0.73 -7.34 -12.72
N THR A 306 -1.14 -8.59 -12.43
CA THR A 306 -0.22 -9.63 -11.94
C THR A 306 0.79 -10.08 -12.99
N GLN A 307 0.49 -9.87 -14.27
CA GLN A 307 1.42 -10.17 -15.38
C GLN A 307 2.58 -9.17 -15.43
N LEU A 308 2.54 -8.08 -14.65
CA LEU A 308 3.66 -7.15 -14.53
C LEU A 308 4.77 -7.69 -13.62
N ASP A 309 4.59 -8.81 -12.91
CA ASP A 309 5.68 -9.43 -12.17
C ASP A 309 6.73 -9.96 -13.16
N ILE A 310 7.76 -9.14 -13.41
CA ILE A 310 8.77 -9.41 -14.44
C ILE A 310 9.61 -10.63 -14.13
N ILE A 311 9.78 -10.98 -12.84
CA ILE A 311 10.50 -12.20 -12.43
C ILE A 311 9.66 -13.42 -12.74
N LYS A 312 8.37 -13.38 -12.37
CA LYS A 312 7.46 -14.51 -12.60
C LYS A 312 7.23 -14.76 -14.10
N ASN A 313 7.15 -13.70 -14.89
CA ASN A 313 6.85 -13.78 -16.32
C ASN A 313 8.09 -13.77 -17.22
N MET A 314 9.28 -13.64 -16.64
CA MET A 314 10.56 -13.51 -17.35
C MET A 314 10.49 -12.49 -18.49
N GLU A 315 10.38 -11.21 -18.13
CA GLU A 315 10.19 -10.16 -19.15
C GLU A 315 11.37 -10.11 -20.15
N SER A 316 11.09 -9.71 -21.38
CA SER A 316 12.02 -9.79 -22.52
C SER A 316 13.40 -9.14 -22.30
N PHE A 317 13.49 -8.12 -21.45
CA PHE A 317 14.76 -7.45 -21.11
C PHE A 317 15.56 -8.15 -20.00
N ILE A 318 15.06 -9.25 -19.41
CA ILE A 318 15.82 -10.14 -18.50
C ILE A 318 15.86 -11.58 -19.00
N ASP A 319 14.98 -11.96 -19.92
CA ASP A 319 14.94 -13.26 -20.55
C ASP A 319 16.21 -13.51 -21.39
N PRO A 320 16.95 -14.61 -21.17
CA PRO A 320 18.16 -14.92 -21.94
C PRO A 320 17.92 -15.03 -23.46
N ASP A 321 16.73 -15.45 -23.89
CA ASP A 321 16.38 -15.63 -25.29
C ASP A 321 16.09 -14.29 -25.99
N PHE A 322 15.75 -13.24 -25.25
CA PHE A 322 15.38 -11.93 -25.80
C PHE A 322 16.29 -10.77 -25.38
N GLN A 323 17.11 -10.92 -24.34
CA GLN A 323 17.97 -9.85 -23.81
C GLN A 323 18.91 -9.25 -24.88
N HIS A 324 19.31 -10.03 -25.89
CA HIS A 324 20.19 -9.57 -26.97
C HIS A 324 19.54 -8.54 -27.90
N PHE A 325 18.21 -8.34 -27.82
CA PHE A 325 17.50 -7.26 -28.50
C PHE A 325 17.59 -5.91 -27.78
N TYR A 326 18.29 -5.85 -26.66
CA TYR A 326 18.43 -4.66 -25.83
C TYR A 326 19.90 -4.28 -25.68
N LYS A 327 20.15 -2.98 -25.51
CA LYS A 327 21.41 -2.47 -24.98
C LYS A 327 21.21 -2.06 -23.53
N TYR A 328 22.23 -2.33 -22.71
CA TYR A 328 22.19 -2.12 -21.28
C TYR A 328 23.31 -1.19 -20.83
N LYS A 329 23.03 -0.42 -19.79
CA LYS A 329 24.02 0.43 -19.14
C LYS A 329 23.78 0.45 -17.64
N ILE A 330 24.79 0.08 -16.85
CA ILE A 330 24.78 0.36 -15.41
C ILE A 330 24.99 1.86 -15.26
N SER A 331 23.93 2.59 -14.91
CA SER A 331 23.95 4.06 -14.90
C SER A 331 24.48 4.64 -13.60
N ARG A 332 24.11 4.04 -12.46
CA ARG A 332 24.52 4.47 -11.12
C ARG A 332 24.27 3.39 -10.06
N VAL A 333 24.81 3.62 -8.86
CA VAL A 333 24.48 2.88 -7.64
C VAL A 333 23.78 3.83 -6.68
N ILE A 334 22.65 3.39 -6.12
CA ILE A 334 21.91 4.12 -5.10
C ILE A 334 21.82 3.31 -3.81
N TRP A 335 21.45 3.95 -2.71
CA TRP A 335 21.08 3.25 -1.47
C TRP A 335 19.56 3.11 -1.40
N TYR A 336 19.09 1.91 -1.11
CA TYR A 336 17.68 1.59 -0.86
C TYR A 336 17.60 0.56 0.25
N ASN A 337 16.77 0.81 1.28
CA ASN A 337 16.67 -0.04 2.48
C ASN A 337 18.02 -0.35 3.15
N ASN A 338 18.94 0.63 3.17
CA ASN A 338 20.31 0.52 3.67
C ASN A 338 21.22 -0.42 2.86
N ASP A 339 20.80 -0.85 1.67
CA ASP A 339 21.60 -1.67 0.78
C ASP A 339 21.97 -0.93 -0.51
N PRO A 340 23.16 -1.18 -1.07
CA PRO A 340 23.53 -0.67 -2.39
C PRO A 340 22.75 -1.40 -3.49
N VAL A 341 22.17 -0.63 -4.42
CA VAL A 341 21.36 -1.10 -5.53
C VAL A 341 21.89 -0.52 -6.84
N TYR A 342 22.24 -1.38 -7.79
CA TYR A 342 22.57 -0.99 -9.16
C TYR A 342 21.32 -0.52 -9.90
N ILE A 343 21.44 0.55 -10.67
CA ILE A 343 20.43 0.95 -11.66
C ILE A 343 20.96 0.58 -13.04
N ILE A 344 20.24 -0.30 -13.71
CA ILE A 344 20.52 -0.74 -15.08
C ILE A 344 19.48 -0.11 -15.99
N GLU A 345 19.92 0.81 -16.85
CA GLU A 345 19.11 1.34 -17.94
C GLU A 345 19.12 0.35 -19.10
N PHE A 346 17.97 0.12 -19.73
CA PHE A 346 17.84 -0.73 -20.90
C PHE A 346 16.94 -0.08 -21.95
N GLU A 347 17.27 -0.30 -23.21
CA GLU A 347 16.45 0.13 -24.34
C GLU A 347 16.65 -0.78 -25.57
N PRO A 348 15.64 -0.93 -26.45
CA PRO A 348 15.71 -1.84 -27.57
C PRO A 348 16.74 -1.38 -28.61
N ILE A 349 17.41 -2.33 -29.25
CA ILE A 349 18.24 -2.08 -30.43
C ILE A 349 17.32 -1.87 -31.63
N ASN A 350 17.56 -0.82 -32.41
CA ASN A 350 16.76 -0.49 -33.59
C ASN A 350 16.82 -1.60 -34.66
N GLY A 351 15.70 -1.84 -35.37
CA GLY A 351 15.67 -2.72 -36.55
C GLY A 351 14.75 -3.94 -36.45
N HIS A 352 14.29 -4.31 -35.25
CA HIS A 352 13.40 -5.47 -35.06
C HIS A 352 11.91 -5.08 -35.09
N SER A 353 11.02 -5.98 -35.53
CA SER A 353 9.56 -5.79 -35.50
C SER A 353 8.98 -5.84 -34.07
N PHE A 354 9.80 -6.17 -33.09
CA PHE A 354 9.47 -6.32 -31.68
C PHE A 354 9.15 -4.97 -30.98
N PRO A 355 8.04 -4.86 -30.22
CA PRO A 355 7.76 -3.72 -29.37
C PRO A 355 8.53 -3.85 -28.04
N GLY A 356 9.84 -3.57 -28.07
CA GLY A 356 10.66 -3.63 -26.86
C GLY A 356 10.38 -2.47 -25.89
N PHE A 357 10.64 -2.72 -24.61
CA PHE A 357 10.48 -1.74 -23.55
C PHE A 357 11.73 -0.87 -23.37
N VAL A 358 11.55 0.36 -22.88
CA VAL A 358 12.63 1.19 -22.35
C VAL A 358 12.42 1.35 -20.84
N GLY A 359 13.49 1.33 -20.05
CA GLY A 359 13.33 1.40 -18.60
C GLY A 359 14.60 1.29 -17.77
N GLU A 360 14.38 1.15 -16.47
CA GLU A 360 15.39 0.97 -15.43
C GLU A 360 15.06 -0.28 -14.60
N LEU A 361 16.07 -1.13 -14.36
CA LEU A 361 16.05 -2.20 -13.36
C LEU A 361 16.87 -1.78 -12.15
N PHE A 362 16.34 -2.07 -10.97
CA PHE A 362 16.98 -1.82 -9.69
C PHE A 362 17.39 -3.16 -9.11
N VAL A 363 18.70 -3.42 -9.05
CA VAL A 363 19.26 -4.74 -8.72
C VAL A 363 20.11 -4.63 -7.46
N HIS A 364 19.73 -5.35 -6.43
CA HIS A 364 20.48 -5.45 -5.18
C HIS A 364 21.92 -5.90 -5.47
N ARG A 365 22.91 -5.17 -4.98
CA ARG A 365 24.31 -5.35 -5.40
C ARG A 365 24.92 -6.68 -4.99
N GLU A 366 24.55 -7.20 -3.82
CA GLU A 366 25.14 -8.43 -3.27
C GLU A 366 24.38 -9.69 -3.68
N THR A 367 23.06 -9.70 -3.48
CA THR A 367 22.19 -10.85 -3.81
C THR A 367 21.78 -10.93 -5.28
N PHE A 368 21.96 -9.86 -6.05
CA PHE A 368 21.46 -9.73 -7.43
C PHE A 368 19.94 -9.85 -7.57
N ALA A 369 19.18 -9.69 -6.47
CA ALA A 369 17.74 -9.64 -6.52
C ALA A 369 17.26 -8.36 -7.21
N ILE A 370 16.23 -8.45 -8.06
CA ILE A 370 15.56 -7.25 -8.57
C ILE A 370 14.61 -6.76 -7.49
N VAL A 371 14.84 -5.51 -7.03
CA VAL A 371 14.04 -4.86 -5.98
C VAL A 371 12.94 -3.96 -6.57
N ARG A 372 13.17 -3.44 -7.78
CA ARG A 372 12.21 -2.61 -8.52
C ARG A 372 12.49 -2.68 -10.01
N ALA A 373 11.45 -2.50 -10.81
CA ALA A 373 11.54 -2.24 -12.24
C ALA A 373 10.60 -1.10 -12.62
N GLN A 374 11.06 -0.21 -13.49
CA GLN A 374 10.24 0.83 -14.10
C GLN A 374 10.46 0.84 -15.59
N PHE A 375 9.40 0.64 -16.38
CA PHE A 375 9.54 0.45 -17.81
C PHE A 375 8.29 0.91 -18.58
N GLY A 376 8.44 1.12 -19.86
CA GLY A 376 7.38 1.58 -20.75
C GLY A 376 7.84 1.54 -22.18
N PHE A 377 7.20 2.30 -23.05
CA PHE A 377 7.59 2.36 -24.46
C PHE A 377 8.15 3.73 -24.82
N ASP A 378 9.20 3.72 -25.64
CA ASP A 378 9.56 4.90 -26.41
C ASP A 378 8.53 5.14 -27.53
N ARG A 379 8.72 6.20 -28.32
CA ARG A 379 7.78 6.54 -29.39
C ARG A 379 7.66 5.43 -30.44
N THR A 380 8.74 4.72 -30.74
CA THR A 380 8.76 3.68 -31.78
C THR A 380 8.12 2.39 -31.27
N GLY A 381 8.51 1.94 -30.08
CA GLY A 381 7.93 0.80 -29.38
C GLY A 381 6.43 0.97 -29.18
N LEU A 382 5.97 2.18 -28.82
CA LEU A 382 4.55 2.44 -28.57
C LEU A 382 3.69 2.30 -29.84
N LYS A 383 4.23 2.71 -31.00
CA LYS A 383 3.56 2.48 -32.30
C LYS A 383 3.42 0.98 -32.59
N LYS A 384 4.48 0.20 -32.35
CA LYS A 384 4.46 -1.26 -32.54
C LYS A 384 3.56 -1.97 -31.52
N ALA A 385 3.47 -1.47 -30.29
CA ALA A 385 2.64 -2.00 -29.22
C ALA A 385 1.15 -1.64 -29.37
N THR A 386 0.81 -0.68 -30.23
CA THR A 386 -0.58 -0.20 -30.37
C THR A 386 -1.60 -1.32 -30.66
N PRO A 387 -1.35 -2.29 -31.58
CA PRO A 387 -2.27 -3.40 -31.81
C PRO A 387 -2.42 -4.36 -30.63
N ILE A 388 -1.42 -4.41 -29.73
CA ILE A 388 -1.44 -5.23 -28.52
C ILE A 388 -2.27 -4.53 -27.44
N LEU A 389 -2.03 -3.23 -27.24
CA LEU A 389 -2.71 -2.40 -26.25
C LEU A 389 -4.16 -2.08 -26.63
N ILE A 390 -4.47 -2.01 -27.93
CA ILE A 390 -5.79 -1.71 -28.47
C ILE A 390 -6.21 -2.83 -29.43
N LYS A 391 -6.93 -3.83 -28.91
CA LYS A 391 -7.41 -4.97 -29.72
C LYS A 391 -8.53 -4.60 -30.70
N ARG A 392 -9.42 -3.69 -30.32
CA ARG A 392 -10.57 -3.25 -31.14
C ARG A 392 -11.03 -1.86 -30.70
N THR A 393 -11.47 -1.05 -31.66
CA THR A 393 -12.21 0.19 -31.42
C THR A 393 -13.60 0.11 -32.06
N PRO A 394 -14.60 0.83 -31.52
CA PRO A 394 -15.88 1.01 -32.20
C PRO A 394 -15.73 1.69 -33.57
N GLN A 395 -16.71 1.52 -34.45
CA GLN A 395 -16.73 2.19 -35.75
C GLN A 395 -16.77 3.71 -35.56
N GLY A 396 -15.94 4.46 -36.31
CA GLY A 396 -15.86 5.92 -36.22
C GLY A 396 -15.01 6.45 -35.06
N VAL A 397 -14.50 5.57 -34.19
CA VAL A 397 -13.59 5.90 -33.09
C VAL A 397 -12.15 5.66 -33.52
N LYS A 398 -11.28 6.66 -33.31
CA LYS A 398 -9.82 6.53 -33.41
C LYS A 398 -9.21 6.62 -32.03
N ALA A 399 -8.46 5.61 -31.63
CA ALA A 399 -7.74 5.58 -30.36
C ALA A 399 -6.26 5.31 -30.60
N ARG A 400 -5.41 5.99 -29.84
CA ARG A 400 -3.97 5.78 -29.87
C ARG A 400 -3.40 5.92 -28.46
N PRO A 401 -2.53 5.00 -28.02
CA PRO A 401 -1.80 5.23 -26.79
C PRO A 401 -0.85 6.43 -26.99
N SER A 402 -0.77 7.31 -25.99
CA SER A 402 0.17 8.44 -25.95
C SER A 402 1.29 8.21 -24.94
N PHE A 403 1.08 7.36 -23.95
CA PHE A 403 2.03 7.10 -22.87
C PHE A 403 1.71 5.77 -22.17
N VAL A 404 2.74 5.02 -21.80
CA VAL A 404 2.65 3.79 -21.00
C VAL A 404 3.82 3.78 -20.03
N ARG A 405 3.55 3.57 -18.74
CA ARG A 405 4.56 3.30 -17.73
C ARG A 405 4.06 2.22 -16.77
N TYR A 406 4.92 1.26 -16.51
CA TYR A 406 4.75 0.22 -15.52
C TYR A 406 5.80 0.42 -14.43
N THR A 407 5.39 0.27 -13.17
CA THR A 407 6.28 0.28 -12.01
C THR A 407 5.98 -0.94 -11.17
N VAL A 408 7.01 -1.71 -10.83
CA VAL A 408 6.87 -2.97 -10.07
C VAL A 408 7.89 -2.93 -8.95
N ASN A 409 7.45 -3.19 -7.72
CA ASN A 409 8.32 -3.23 -6.56
C ASN A 409 8.23 -4.60 -5.88
N TYR A 410 9.37 -5.05 -5.39
CA TYR A 410 9.53 -6.29 -4.65
C TYR A 410 9.92 -5.98 -3.20
N GLN A 411 9.47 -6.82 -2.28
CA GLN A 411 9.84 -6.73 -0.87
C GLN A 411 10.28 -8.09 -0.36
N GLN A 412 11.17 -8.09 0.63
CA GLN A 412 11.65 -9.32 1.24
C GLN A 412 10.68 -9.79 2.33
N TYR A 413 10.34 -11.06 2.31
CA TYR A 413 9.59 -11.74 3.35
C TYR A 413 10.20 -13.12 3.60
N GLN A 414 10.54 -13.42 4.86
CA GLN A 414 11.20 -14.67 5.27
C GLN A 414 12.43 -15.00 4.41
N GLY A 415 13.26 -13.99 4.13
CA GLY A 415 14.48 -14.14 3.33
C GLY A 415 14.27 -14.14 1.81
N LYS A 416 13.04 -14.26 1.30
CA LYS A 416 12.74 -14.30 -0.15
C LYS A 416 12.08 -13.01 -0.63
N TRP A 417 12.43 -12.57 -1.82
CA TRP A 417 11.78 -11.46 -2.51
C TRP A 417 10.43 -11.90 -3.10
N GLN A 418 9.43 -11.04 -2.97
CA GLN A 418 8.05 -11.28 -3.40
C GLN A 418 7.49 -9.99 -4.01
N LEU A 419 6.55 -10.13 -4.95
CA LEU A 419 5.81 -8.98 -5.49
C LEU A 419 5.14 -8.20 -4.33
N ALA A 420 5.43 -6.90 -4.24
CA ALA A 420 4.87 -6.01 -3.22
C ALA A 420 3.80 -5.11 -3.81
N THR A 421 4.16 -4.39 -4.88
CA THR A 421 3.24 -3.49 -5.59
C THR A 421 3.49 -3.54 -7.09
N ALA A 422 2.44 -3.29 -7.86
CA ALA A 422 2.53 -3.10 -9.30
C ALA A 422 1.58 -1.97 -9.72
N GLN A 423 2.05 -1.09 -10.59
CA GLN A 423 1.27 0.01 -11.13
C GLN A 423 1.37 0.01 -12.66
N ALA A 424 0.22 0.18 -13.32
CA ALA A 424 0.14 0.48 -14.73
C ALA A 424 -0.49 1.87 -14.92
N SER A 425 0.26 2.80 -15.53
CA SER A 425 -0.23 4.14 -15.88
C SER A 425 -0.21 4.31 -17.39
N ILE A 426 -1.38 4.38 -18.00
CA ILE A 426 -1.54 4.39 -19.45
C ILE A 426 -2.41 5.57 -19.89
N LYS A 427 -1.96 6.31 -20.90
CA LYS A 427 -2.74 7.39 -21.52
C LYS A 427 -3.12 7.07 -22.94
N PHE A 428 -4.35 7.39 -23.31
CA PHE A 428 -4.91 7.22 -24.64
C PHE A 428 -5.49 8.55 -25.13
N LYS A 429 -5.22 8.88 -26.38
CA LYS A 429 -5.91 9.96 -27.07
C LYS A 429 -7.01 9.35 -27.92
N ILE A 430 -8.25 9.73 -27.63
CA ILE A 430 -9.41 9.18 -28.33
C ILE A 430 -10.16 10.29 -29.07
N ARG A 431 -10.50 10.00 -30.33
CA ARG A 431 -11.25 10.88 -31.20
C ARG A 431 -12.47 10.16 -31.77
N SER A 432 -13.65 10.75 -31.60
CA SER A 432 -14.90 10.31 -32.22
C SER A 432 -15.63 11.52 -32.76
N ARG A 433 -15.85 11.59 -34.08
CA ARG A 433 -16.63 12.69 -34.67
C ARG A 433 -18.13 12.57 -34.35
N LYS A 434 -18.65 11.35 -34.34
CA LYS A 434 -20.06 11.05 -34.06
C LYS A 434 -20.45 11.50 -32.65
N GLU A 435 -19.58 11.24 -31.68
CA GLU A 435 -19.83 11.52 -30.26
C GLU A 435 -19.22 12.85 -29.81
N ASN A 436 -18.63 13.64 -30.73
CA ASN A 436 -17.91 14.88 -30.44
C ASN A 436 -16.81 14.76 -29.36
N ILE A 437 -16.03 13.67 -29.42
CA ILE A 437 -14.98 13.39 -28.43
C ILE A 437 -13.62 13.65 -29.05
N ASN A 438 -12.79 14.40 -28.35
CA ASN A 438 -11.37 14.61 -28.63
C ASN A 438 -10.64 14.83 -27.30
N SER A 439 -10.48 13.74 -26.55
CA SER A 439 -10.05 13.77 -25.15
C SER A 439 -8.85 12.87 -24.92
N GLU A 440 -8.08 13.18 -23.88
CA GLU A 440 -7.08 12.29 -23.31
C GLU A 440 -7.69 11.53 -22.13
N PHE A 441 -7.57 10.21 -22.18
CA PHE A 441 -7.96 9.32 -21.11
C PHE A 441 -6.71 8.80 -20.42
N HIS A 442 -6.68 8.86 -19.10
CA HIS A 442 -5.58 8.36 -18.28
C HIS A 442 -6.12 7.28 -17.36
N SER A 443 -5.72 6.03 -17.61
CA SER A 443 -6.03 4.88 -16.78
C SER A 443 -4.84 4.57 -15.88
N VAL A 444 -5.08 4.43 -14.58
CA VAL A 444 -4.10 4.00 -13.59
C VAL A 444 -4.66 2.79 -12.84
N SER A 445 -3.93 1.68 -12.89
CA SER A 445 -4.23 0.46 -12.15
C SER A 445 -3.12 0.23 -11.11
N ASP A 446 -3.49 0.16 -9.84
CA ASP A 446 -2.62 -0.11 -8.69
C ASP A 446 -2.93 -1.48 -8.08
N LEU A 447 -1.89 -2.24 -7.79
CA LEU A 447 -1.91 -3.45 -6.99
C LEU A 447 -1.02 -3.26 -5.76
N LEU A 448 -1.57 -3.58 -4.59
CA LEU A 448 -0.86 -3.61 -3.31
C LEU A 448 -1.08 -4.98 -2.67
N VAL A 449 -0.02 -5.76 -2.50
CA VAL A 449 -0.06 -7.01 -1.73
C VAL A 449 -0.01 -6.68 -0.24
N THR A 450 -1.01 -7.13 0.51
CA THR A 450 -1.25 -6.75 1.92
C THR A 450 -1.07 -7.89 2.91
N ASN A 451 -0.95 -9.12 2.41
CA ASN A 451 -0.63 -10.31 3.18
C ASN A 451 -0.12 -11.43 2.26
N ILE A 452 0.74 -12.30 2.78
CA ILE A 452 1.29 -13.46 2.08
C ILE A 452 1.28 -14.65 3.01
N GLN A 453 0.74 -15.78 2.56
CA GLN A 453 0.67 -17.03 3.31
C GLN A 453 1.19 -18.20 2.49
N ASN A 454 1.78 -19.18 3.19
CA ASN A 454 2.10 -20.48 2.59
C ASN A 454 0.82 -21.23 2.25
N THR A 455 0.79 -21.87 1.09
CA THR A 455 -0.36 -22.69 0.72
C THR A 455 0.04 -23.90 -0.10
N LYS A 456 -0.73 -24.99 0.08
CA LYS A 456 -0.68 -26.17 -0.79
C LYS A 456 -1.71 -26.11 -1.91
N LEU A 457 -2.54 -25.06 -1.95
CA LEU A 457 -3.54 -24.87 -2.99
C LEU A 457 -2.88 -24.74 -4.36
N LYS A 458 -3.46 -25.42 -5.35
CA LYS A 458 -3.01 -25.33 -6.75
C LYS A 458 -4.00 -24.63 -7.68
N ARG A 459 -5.27 -24.52 -7.26
CA ARG A 459 -6.37 -23.86 -7.95
C ARG A 459 -7.43 -23.43 -6.93
N PHE A 460 -8.26 -22.46 -7.29
CA PHE A 460 -9.53 -22.20 -6.61
C PHE A 460 -10.63 -23.13 -7.15
N GLN A 461 -11.82 -23.09 -6.53
CA GLN A 461 -13.01 -23.73 -7.12
C GLN A 461 -13.35 -23.04 -8.46
N ARG A 462 -13.92 -23.78 -9.42
CA ARG A 462 -13.98 -23.40 -10.85
C ARG A 462 -14.74 -22.09 -11.13
N ASP A 463 -15.66 -21.72 -10.25
CA ASP A 463 -16.54 -20.56 -10.30
C ASP A 463 -15.98 -19.32 -9.60
N GLN A 464 -14.80 -19.42 -8.98
CA GLN A 464 -14.24 -18.35 -8.14
C GLN A 464 -13.09 -17.58 -8.80
N SER A 465 -12.53 -18.05 -9.93
CA SER A 465 -11.30 -17.47 -10.51
C SER A 465 -11.55 -16.49 -11.64
N PHE A 466 -10.84 -15.36 -11.64
CA PHE A 466 -10.68 -14.46 -12.78
C PHE A 466 -9.89 -15.08 -13.92
N SER A 467 -10.35 -14.82 -15.13
CA SER A 467 -9.73 -15.11 -16.41
C SER A 467 -9.27 -13.81 -17.10
N LYS A 468 -8.35 -13.94 -18.06
CA LYS A 468 -7.93 -12.87 -19.00
C LYS A 468 -9.10 -12.25 -19.78
N ARG A 469 -10.28 -12.88 -19.77
CA ARG A 469 -11.49 -12.45 -20.50
C ARG A 469 -12.50 -11.72 -19.63
N ASP A 470 -12.37 -11.80 -18.31
CA ASP A 470 -13.36 -11.27 -17.39
C ASP A 470 -13.19 -9.76 -17.27
N ILE A 471 -14.31 -9.04 -17.32
CA ILE A 471 -14.33 -7.58 -17.22
C ILE A 471 -14.58 -7.24 -15.76
N PHE A 472 -13.57 -6.65 -15.12
CA PHE A 472 -13.59 -6.37 -13.68
C PHE A 472 -14.83 -5.59 -13.24
N VAL A 473 -15.18 -4.56 -14.02
CA VAL A 473 -16.35 -3.69 -13.79
C VAL A 473 -17.68 -4.46 -13.82
N GLU A 474 -17.79 -5.49 -14.66
CA GLU A 474 -19.06 -6.23 -14.86
C GLU A 474 -19.36 -7.22 -13.73
N MET A 475 -18.41 -7.46 -12.82
CA MET A 475 -18.55 -8.43 -11.72
C MET A 475 -18.70 -7.79 -10.34
N ILE A 476 -18.83 -6.46 -10.29
CA ILE A 476 -18.95 -5.70 -9.05
C ILE A 476 -20.43 -5.57 -8.68
N GLY A 477 -20.76 -5.92 -7.43
CA GLY A 477 -22.09 -5.73 -6.85
C GLY A 477 -22.38 -4.29 -6.44
N SER A 478 -23.49 -4.07 -5.72
CA SER A 478 -23.85 -2.76 -5.19
C SER A 478 -22.81 -2.19 -4.22
N TYR A 479 -22.70 -0.85 -4.18
CA TYR A 479 -21.77 -0.13 -3.31
C TYR A 479 -22.04 -0.42 -1.83
N ASP A 480 -20.99 -0.81 -1.10
CA ASP A 480 -20.98 -1.04 0.35
C ASP A 480 -19.94 -0.10 0.99
N SER A 481 -20.38 0.77 1.91
CA SER A 481 -19.54 1.78 2.57
C SER A 481 -18.67 1.21 3.69
N GLN A 482 -19.07 0.10 4.32
CA GLN A 482 -18.33 -0.59 5.40
C GLN A 482 -17.30 -1.59 4.85
N PHE A 483 -17.25 -1.73 3.53
CA PHE A 483 -16.46 -2.71 2.78
C PHE A 483 -14.99 -2.83 3.21
N TRP A 484 -14.32 -1.70 3.47
CA TRP A 484 -12.87 -1.66 3.69
C TRP A 484 -12.45 -1.80 5.15
N GLU A 485 -13.40 -1.86 6.08
CA GLU A 485 -13.12 -2.02 7.52
C GLU A 485 -12.24 -3.26 7.80
N ASN A 486 -12.17 -4.20 6.83
CA ASN A 486 -11.45 -5.45 6.96
C ASN A 486 -10.05 -5.55 6.32
N TYR A 487 -9.60 -4.59 5.50
CA TYR A 487 -8.37 -4.76 4.70
C TYR A 487 -7.48 -3.53 4.69
N ASN A 488 -6.16 -3.75 4.58
CA ASN A 488 -5.22 -2.68 4.23
C ASN A 488 -5.48 -2.23 2.79
N ILE A 489 -5.51 -0.91 2.57
CA ILE A 489 -5.75 -0.29 1.27
C ILE A 489 -4.84 0.89 1.06
N ILE A 490 -4.70 1.31 -0.21
CA ILE A 490 -4.13 2.62 -0.53
C ILE A 490 -5.18 3.66 -0.18
N LYS A 491 -4.87 4.58 0.75
CA LYS A 491 -5.81 5.66 1.11
C LYS A 491 -6.13 6.49 -0.16
N PRO A 492 -7.39 6.82 -0.46
CA PRO A 492 -7.67 7.73 -1.57
C PRO A 492 -7.07 9.11 -1.28
N ASP A 493 -6.42 9.72 -2.26
CA ASP A 493 -5.98 11.12 -2.21
C ASP A 493 -7.18 12.09 -2.16
N GLU A 494 -6.93 13.36 -1.86
CA GLU A 494 -7.96 14.39 -1.74
C GLU A 494 -8.80 14.51 -3.01
N ASP A 495 -8.15 14.58 -4.17
CA ASP A 495 -8.83 14.68 -5.47
C ASP A 495 -9.76 13.48 -5.71
N LEU A 496 -9.29 12.26 -5.40
CA LEU A 496 -10.05 11.02 -5.54
C LEU A 496 -11.19 10.96 -4.53
N ARG A 497 -10.98 11.38 -3.28
CA ARG A 497 -12.05 11.46 -2.26
C ARG A 497 -13.16 12.39 -2.71
N ASN A 498 -12.81 13.58 -3.18
CA ASN A 498 -13.76 14.57 -3.68
C ASN A 498 -14.53 14.03 -4.90
N ALA A 499 -13.82 13.36 -5.83
CA ALA A 499 -14.47 12.71 -6.96
C ALA A 499 -15.44 11.60 -6.54
N ILE A 500 -15.07 10.74 -5.59
CA ILE A 500 -15.96 9.68 -5.09
C ILE A 500 -17.21 10.28 -4.43
N GLN A 501 -17.07 11.38 -3.68
CA GLN A 501 -18.21 12.08 -3.08
C GLN A 501 -19.15 12.64 -4.15
N ASN A 502 -18.61 13.35 -5.14
CA ASN A 502 -19.39 13.93 -6.24
C ASN A 502 -20.11 12.86 -7.07
N LEU A 503 -19.46 11.71 -7.32
CA LEU A 503 -20.04 10.55 -8.01
C LEU A 503 -21.09 9.78 -7.17
N SER A 504 -21.40 10.24 -5.97
CA SER A 504 -22.39 9.63 -5.06
C SER A 504 -23.52 10.59 -4.66
N SER A 505 -23.40 11.88 -4.99
CA SER A 505 -24.30 12.95 -4.57
C SER A 505 -25.23 13.47 -5.67
N GLU A 506 -25.17 12.97 -6.91
CA GLU A 506 -26.11 13.32 -8.00
C GLU A 506 -27.47 12.59 -7.88
N LYS A 507 -28.04 12.52 -6.66
CA LYS A 507 -29.36 11.92 -6.37
C LYS A 507 -30.54 12.83 -6.65
#